data_AF-A0A7X7LP94-F1
#
_entry.id   AF-A0A7X7LP94-F1
#
_cell.length_a   1.000
_cell.length_b   1.000
_cell.length_c   1.000
_cell.angle_alpha   90.00
_cell.angle_beta   90.00
_cell.angle_gamma   90.00
#
_symmetry.space_group_name_H-M   'P 1'
#
loop_
_entity.id
_entity.type
_entity.pdbx_description
1 polymer ?
#
loop_
_entity_poly.entity_id
_entity_poly.type
_entity_poly.pdbx_seq_one_letter_code
_entity_poly.pdbx_strand_id
1 'polypeptide(L)'
;MVKNKGNIMRVIFNHLTIGLIYRDFWRLGPAFIGTLVSLLYQLINLYGFLPALFLISTGTAMIITVLTYTLYLLSLFYIPVPICAAAAGLVLAASFLAWLFINININRQADLRILVLNYSSQTAFIGLSILLCNQVLPLTLGARARFWDVHFKPELAGKIQEHDAAVLKELLQEDLFRLQKILKDHTVLYGCTPGSLFKYLPPLSPNSFQYQIIKTIIPPENARVFTLIRDFYFHVLTLDKK
;
A
#
# COMPACT_ATOMS: atom_id res chain seq x y z
N MET A 1 -17.98 -36.99 36.05
CA MET A 1 -18.15 -35.57 35.69
C MET A 1 -16.79 -34.84 35.60
N VAL A 2 -15.77 -35.41 34.92
CA VAL A 2 -14.39 -34.83 34.85
C VAL A 2 -13.76 -35.10 33.48
N LYS A 3 -14.49 -34.87 32.39
CA LYS A 3 -13.94 -34.99 31.00
C LYS A 3 -14.05 -33.72 30.16
N ASN A 4 -14.67 -32.66 30.68
CA ASN A 4 -15.01 -31.47 29.88
C ASN A 4 -14.03 -30.29 30.02
N LYS A 5 -13.20 -30.25 31.07
CA LYS A 5 -12.26 -29.14 31.31
C LYS A 5 -11.11 -29.06 30.29
N GLY A 6 -10.63 -30.21 29.80
CA GLY A 6 -9.54 -30.27 28.81
C GLY A 6 -9.93 -29.74 27.43
N ASN A 7 -11.18 -29.97 26.99
CA ASN A 7 -11.67 -29.45 25.72
C ASN A 7 -11.93 -27.94 25.77
N ILE A 8 -12.45 -27.43 26.89
CA ILE A 8 -12.66 -25.98 27.09
C ILE A 8 -11.32 -25.25 27.06
N MET A 9 -10.31 -25.75 27.78
CA MET A 9 -8.98 -25.12 27.81
C MET A 9 -8.30 -25.19 26.44
N ARG A 10 -8.49 -26.27 25.67
CA ARG A 10 -8.00 -26.38 24.29
C ARG A 10 -8.72 -25.43 23.32
N VAL A 11 -10.03 -25.25 23.48
CA VAL A 11 -10.83 -24.32 22.66
C VAL A 11 -10.50 -22.88 22.99
N ILE A 12 -10.34 -22.54 24.28
CA ILE A 12 -9.89 -21.22 24.73
C ILE A 12 -8.46 -20.97 24.25
N PHE A 13 -7.56 -21.94 24.37
CA PHE A 13 -6.20 -21.81 23.86
C PHE A 13 -6.18 -21.65 22.35
N ASN A 14 -6.95 -22.44 21.60
CA ASN A 14 -7.07 -22.29 20.15
C ASN A 14 -7.71 -20.94 19.77
N HIS A 15 -8.72 -20.46 20.49
CA HIS A 15 -9.29 -19.13 20.23
C HIS A 15 -8.35 -17.98 20.63
N LEU A 16 -7.56 -18.13 21.70
CA LEU A 16 -6.58 -17.13 22.11
C LEU A 16 -5.36 -17.14 21.21
N THR A 17 -4.78 -18.29 20.88
CA THR A 17 -3.57 -18.38 20.05
C THR A 17 -3.87 -18.31 18.56
N ILE A 18 -4.85 -19.04 18.04
CA ILE A 18 -5.21 -19.02 16.60
C ILE A 18 -6.10 -17.81 16.27
N GLY A 19 -6.86 -17.30 17.26
CA GLY A 19 -7.68 -16.10 17.09
C GLY A 19 -6.96 -14.77 17.36
N LEU A 20 -6.01 -14.66 18.30
CA LEU A 20 -5.18 -13.44 18.42
C LEU A 20 -4.02 -13.39 17.44
N ILE A 21 -3.39 -14.53 17.13
CA ILE A 21 -2.44 -14.60 16.02
C ILE A 21 -3.28 -14.76 14.75
N TYR A 22 -4.01 -13.70 14.39
CA TYR A 22 -4.71 -13.63 13.12
C TYR A 22 -3.78 -14.12 12.02
N ARG A 23 -4.28 -14.96 11.11
CA ARG A 23 -3.53 -15.46 9.94
C ARG A 23 -2.82 -14.33 9.16
N ASP A 24 -3.32 -13.11 9.29
CA ASP A 24 -2.82 -11.91 8.64
C ASP A 24 -2.03 -10.97 9.58
N PHE A 25 -1.80 -11.32 10.86
CA PHE A 25 -0.98 -10.54 11.81
C PHE A 25 0.43 -10.30 11.28
N TRP A 26 1.05 -11.33 10.71
CA TRP A 26 2.36 -11.23 10.07
C TRP A 26 2.41 -10.25 8.89
N ARG A 27 1.26 -9.86 8.33
CA ARG A 27 1.17 -8.85 7.27
C ARG A 27 1.09 -7.42 7.79
N LEU A 28 0.86 -7.21 9.09
CA LEU A 28 0.77 -5.87 9.68
C LEU A 28 2.08 -5.09 9.52
N GLY A 29 3.23 -5.72 9.82
CA GLY A 29 4.55 -5.12 9.63
C GLY A 29 4.77 -4.66 8.18
N PRO A 30 4.63 -5.56 7.18
CA PRO A 30 4.72 -5.16 5.78
C PRO A 30 3.69 -4.11 5.36
N ALA A 31 2.43 -4.21 5.78
CA ALA A 31 1.39 -3.24 5.43
C ALA A 31 1.69 -1.84 6.02
N PHE A 32 2.28 -1.81 7.22
CA PHE A 32 2.75 -0.58 7.84
C PHE A 32 3.86 0.08 7.03
N ILE A 33 4.88 -0.68 6.63
CA ILE A 33 5.94 -0.18 5.74
C ILE A 33 5.36 0.31 4.43
N GLY A 34 4.45 -0.45 3.82
CA GLY A 34 3.74 -0.05 2.61
C GLY A 34 3.00 1.27 2.76
N THR A 35 2.42 1.52 3.93
CA THR A 35 1.77 2.79 4.26
C THR A 35 2.75 3.95 4.24
N LEU A 36 3.89 3.79 4.93
CA LEU A 36 4.92 4.81 4.98
C LEU A 36 5.49 5.11 3.58
N VAL A 37 5.75 4.07 2.78
CA VAL A 37 6.28 4.22 1.41
C VAL A 37 5.27 4.89 0.48
N SER A 38 4.00 4.48 0.51
CA SER A 38 2.94 5.10 -0.29
C SER A 38 2.77 6.59 0.04
N LEU A 39 2.75 6.93 1.34
CA LEU A 39 2.67 8.33 1.78
C LEU A 39 3.93 9.11 1.39
N LEU A 40 5.13 8.52 1.54
CA LEU A 40 6.40 9.15 1.14
C LEU A 40 6.35 9.61 -0.31
N TYR A 41 5.96 8.70 -1.20
CA TYR A 41 5.96 8.97 -2.63
C TYR A 41 5.05 10.15 -2.96
N GLN A 42 3.87 10.22 -2.35
CA GLN A 42 2.95 11.34 -2.57
C GLN A 42 3.41 12.64 -1.91
N LEU A 43 4.06 12.57 -0.74
CA LEU A 43 4.69 13.75 -0.13
C LEU A 43 5.82 14.31 -1.00
N ILE A 44 6.62 13.45 -1.64
CA ILE A 44 7.65 13.87 -2.59
C ILE A 44 6.99 14.60 -3.78
N ASN A 45 5.89 14.07 -4.31
CA ASN A 45 5.16 14.71 -5.40
C ASN A 45 4.55 16.06 -5.00
N LEU A 46 4.10 16.21 -3.75
CA LEU A 46 3.44 17.41 -3.24
C LEU A 46 4.40 18.54 -2.82
N TYR A 47 5.45 18.17 -2.08
CA TYR A 47 6.30 19.12 -1.36
C TYR A 47 7.77 19.04 -1.81
N GLY A 48 8.11 18.12 -2.71
CA GLY A 48 9.48 17.86 -3.12
C GLY A 48 10.21 16.91 -2.17
N PHE A 49 11.41 16.49 -2.60
CA PHE A 49 12.18 15.45 -1.93
C PHE A 49 12.61 15.84 -0.50
N LEU A 50 13.12 17.07 -0.32
CA LEU A 50 13.70 17.48 0.96
C LEU A 50 12.66 17.58 2.09
N PRO A 51 11.50 18.24 1.91
CA PRO A 51 10.46 18.23 2.95
C PRO A 51 9.91 16.83 3.23
N ALA A 52 9.74 16.01 2.20
CA ALA A 52 9.28 14.63 2.36
C ALA A 52 10.27 13.80 3.18
N LEU A 53 11.57 13.92 2.90
CA LEU A 53 12.62 13.24 3.66
C LEU A 53 12.58 13.62 5.14
N PHE A 54 12.46 14.92 5.44
CA PHE A 54 12.39 15.41 6.82
C PHE A 54 11.17 14.90 7.57
N LEU A 55 9.98 14.91 6.93
CA LEU A 55 8.75 14.40 7.53
C LEU A 55 8.86 12.90 7.83
N ILE A 56 9.46 12.14 6.92
CA ILE A 56 9.59 10.69 7.06
C ILE A 56 10.65 10.30 8.07
N SER A 57 11.80 10.97 8.09
CA SER A 57 12.82 10.72 9.10
C SER A 57 12.28 11.01 10.49
N THR A 58 11.54 12.12 10.64
CA THR A 58 10.90 12.51 11.91
C THR A 58 9.82 11.50 12.30
N GLY A 59 8.93 11.13 11.38
CA GLY A 59 7.89 10.13 11.64
C GLY A 59 8.48 8.78 12.02
N THR A 60 9.52 8.31 11.31
CA THR A 60 10.20 7.04 11.60
C THR A 60 10.88 7.08 12.97
N ALA A 61 11.55 8.19 13.32
CA ALA A 61 12.14 8.37 14.64
C ALA A 61 11.08 8.35 15.76
N MET A 62 9.93 9.00 15.55
CA MET A 62 8.80 8.92 16.48
C MET A 62 8.28 7.49 16.63
N ILE A 63 8.12 6.74 15.53
CA ILE A 63 7.69 5.34 15.56
C ILE A 63 8.68 4.48 16.35
N ILE A 64 9.99 4.61 16.09
CA ILE A 64 11.03 3.90 16.83
C ILE A 64 10.94 4.23 18.32
N THR A 65 10.76 5.50 18.66
CA THR A 65 10.66 5.96 20.05
C THR A 65 9.43 5.37 20.74
N VAL A 66 8.25 5.45 20.11
CA VAL A 66 7.01 4.87 20.65
C VAL A 66 7.15 3.36 20.85
N LEU A 67 7.71 2.65 19.87
CA LEU A 67 7.93 1.20 19.98
C LEU A 67 8.93 0.86 21.09
N THR A 68 10.01 1.64 21.21
CA THR A 68 11.03 1.49 22.27
C THR A 68 10.39 1.59 23.65
N TYR A 69 9.63 2.65 23.91
CA TYR A 69 8.98 2.84 25.21
C TYR A 69 7.85 1.84 25.45
N THR A 70 7.16 1.39 24.40
CA THR A 70 6.18 0.31 24.51
C THR A 70 6.85 -0.99 24.97
N LEU A 71 7.96 -1.38 24.35
CA LEU A 71 8.74 -2.56 24.74
C LEU A 71 9.30 -2.42 26.16
N TYR A 72 9.79 -1.23 26.51
CA TYR A 72 10.27 -0.93 27.86
C TYR A 72 9.18 -1.13 28.92
N LEU A 73 7.98 -0.58 28.69
CA LEU A 73 6.82 -0.74 29.57
C LEU A 73 6.35 -2.19 29.65
N LEU A 74 6.26 -2.89 28.51
CA LEU A 74 5.86 -4.30 28.46
C LEU A 74 6.88 -5.22 29.15
N SER A 75 8.15 -4.83 29.15
CA SER A 75 9.19 -5.50 29.92
C SER A 75 9.13 -5.22 31.42
N LEU A 76 8.11 -4.48 31.90
CA LEU A 76 7.98 -4.03 33.29
C LEU A 76 9.25 -3.33 33.80
N PHE A 77 9.87 -2.52 32.93
CA PHE A 77 11.10 -1.77 33.22
C PHE A 77 12.35 -2.64 33.46
N TYR A 78 12.29 -3.97 33.25
CA TYR A 78 13.44 -4.86 33.44
C TYR A 78 14.48 -4.76 32.31
N ILE A 79 14.07 -4.50 31.08
CA ILE A 79 14.98 -4.41 29.93
C ILE A 79 15.43 -2.96 29.75
N PRO A 80 16.74 -2.66 29.70
CA PRO A 80 17.25 -1.30 29.47
C PRO A 80 16.74 -0.68 28.16
N VAL A 81 16.45 0.63 28.20
CA VAL A 81 15.98 1.42 27.03
C VAL A 81 16.83 1.22 25.77
N PRO A 82 18.18 1.20 25.82
CA PRO A 82 19.00 0.98 24.61
C PRO A 82 18.73 -0.38 23.93
N ILE A 83 18.45 -1.43 24.73
CA ILE A 83 18.14 -2.77 24.20
C ILE A 83 16.74 -2.76 23.58
N CYS A 84 15.76 -2.11 24.21
CA CYS A 84 14.43 -1.91 23.63
C CYS A 84 14.50 -1.12 22.31
N ALA A 85 15.38 -0.13 22.21
CA ALA A 85 15.58 0.65 20.99
C ALA A 85 16.18 -0.18 19.87
N ALA A 86 17.20 -1.00 20.17
CA ALA A 86 17.76 -1.95 19.21
C ALA A 86 16.70 -2.95 18.72
N ALA A 87 15.88 -3.49 19.64
CA ALA A 87 14.78 -4.39 19.30
C ALA A 87 13.73 -3.70 18.41
N ALA A 88 13.35 -2.45 18.73
CA ALA A 88 12.42 -1.67 17.90
C ALA A 88 12.96 -1.46 16.48
N GLY A 89 14.25 -1.13 16.34
CA GLY A 89 14.92 -1.03 15.05
C GLY A 89 14.91 -2.34 14.26
N LEU A 90 15.20 -3.47 14.93
CA LEU A 90 15.14 -4.80 14.31
C LEU A 90 13.74 -5.17 13.83
N VAL A 91 12.68 -4.84 14.59
CA VAL A 91 11.29 -5.08 14.18
C VAL A 91 10.94 -4.30 12.91
N LEU A 92 11.36 -3.03 12.83
CA LEU A 92 11.15 -2.22 11.62
C LEU A 92 11.95 -2.75 10.43
N ALA A 93 13.22 -3.11 10.64
CA ALA A 93 14.06 -3.69 9.58
C ALA A 93 13.47 -5.01 9.05
N ALA A 94 13.03 -5.90 9.94
CA ALA A 94 12.37 -7.15 9.56
C ALA A 94 11.05 -6.89 8.80
N SER A 95 10.26 -5.91 9.23
CA SER A 95 9.03 -5.50 8.55
C SER A 95 9.31 -4.98 7.14
N PHE A 96 10.38 -4.20 6.97
CA PHE A 96 10.81 -3.67 5.67
C PHE A 96 11.30 -4.79 4.74
N LEU A 97 12.11 -5.72 5.24
CA LEU A 97 12.55 -6.89 4.45
C LEU A 97 11.37 -7.78 4.04
N ALA A 98 10.40 -8.00 4.93
CA ALA A 98 9.20 -8.75 4.62
C ALA A 98 8.34 -8.04 3.57
N TRP A 99 8.22 -6.71 3.64
CA TRP A 99 7.56 -5.91 2.61
C TRP A 99 8.28 -6.02 1.25
N LEU A 100 9.60 -5.88 1.21
CA LEU A 100 10.40 -6.05 0.01
C LEU A 100 10.20 -7.43 -0.61
N PHE A 101 10.23 -8.49 0.20
CA PHE A 101 10.02 -9.84 -0.27
C PHE A 101 8.63 -10.03 -0.90
N ILE A 102 7.57 -9.49 -0.27
CA ILE A 102 6.21 -9.52 -0.83
C ILE A 102 6.17 -8.83 -2.19
N ASN A 103 6.75 -7.63 -2.30
CA ASN A 103 6.74 -6.85 -3.54
C ASN A 103 7.55 -7.53 -4.65
N ILE A 104 8.76 -8.00 -4.34
CA ILE A 104 9.58 -8.72 -5.33
C ILE A 104 8.84 -9.97 -5.81
N ASN A 105 8.27 -10.74 -4.88
CA ASN A 105 7.58 -11.96 -5.25
C ASN A 105 6.35 -11.70 -6.11
N ILE A 106 5.49 -10.73 -5.75
CA ILE A 106 4.29 -10.45 -6.54
C ILE A 106 4.62 -9.84 -7.90
N ASN A 107 5.59 -8.92 -7.99
CA ASN A 107 5.94 -8.31 -9.27
C ASN A 107 6.64 -9.31 -10.19
N ARG A 108 7.45 -10.23 -9.63
CA ARG A 108 8.04 -11.33 -10.40
C ARG A 108 6.98 -12.33 -10.89
N GLN A 109 5.98 -12.63 -10.06
CA GLN A 109 4.85 -13.47 -10.48
C GLN A 109 3.99 -12.80 -11.54
N ALA A 110 3.79 -11.47 -11.43
CA ALA A 110 2.95 -10.70 -12.33
C ALA A 110 3.61 -10.34 -13.65
N ASP A 111 4.94 -10.32 -13.71
CA ASP A 111 5.73 -10.01 -14.90
C ASP A 111 5.18 -8.76 -15.63
N LEU A 112 4.87 -7.72 -14.84
CA LEU A 112 4.21 -6.52 -15.36
C LEU A 112 5.19 -5.78 -16.27
N ARG A 113 4.71 -5.30 -17.41
CA ARG A 113 5.50 -4.60 -18.43
C ARG A 113 5.69 -3.14 -18.07
N ILE A 114 4.63 -2.46 -17.63
CA ILE A 114 4.61 -1.02 -17.40
C ILE A 114 4.30 -0.64 -15.95
N LEU A 115 3.59 -1.49 -15.22
CA LEU A 115 3.21 -1.25 -13.83
C LEU A 115 4.17 -1.91 -12.84
N VAL A 116 4.21 -1.37 -11.63
CA VAL A 116 4.83 -1.96 -10.44
C VAL A 116 3.83 -1.90 -9.30
N LEU A 117 3.70 -3.02 -8.58
CA LEU A 117 2.88 -3.13 -7.39
C LEU A 117 3.71 -2.94 -6.13
N ASN A 118 3.20 -2.12 -5.22
CA ASN A 118 3.71 -2.00 -3.86
C ASN A 118 2.61 -2.43 -2.88
N TYR A 119 2.89 -3.44 -2.06
CA TYR A 119 1.96 -3.86 -1.02
C TYR A 119 1.71 -2.70 -0.07
N SER A 120 0.45 -2.43 0.23
CA SER A 120 0.08 -1.30 1.07
C SER A 120 -1.12 -1.63 1.95
N SER A 121 -1.68 -0.61 2.58
CA SER A 121 -2.75 -0.76 3.56
C SER A 121 -3.98 0.08 3.23
N GLN A 122 -5.09 -0.28 3.86
CA GLN A 122 -6.30 0.53 3.85
C GLN A 122 -6.05 1.93 4.42
N THR A 123 -5.22 2.04 5.46
CA THR A 123 -4.87 3.32 6.07
C THR A 123 -4.14 4.23 5.10
N ALA A 124 -3.24 3.68 4.28
CA ALA A 124 -2.56 4.42 3.23
C ALA A 124 -3.56 4.94 2.19
N PHE A 125 -4.45 4.06 1.73
CA PHE A 125 -5.51 4.41 0.78
C PHE A 125 -6.42 5.54 1.31
N ILE A 126 -6.92 5.42 2.54
CA ILE A 126 -7.78 6.44 3.17
C ILE A 126 -6.99 7.73 3.36
N GLY A 127 -5.77 7.65 3.89
CA GLY A 127 -4.90 8.80 4.12
C GLY A 127 -4.62 9.57 2.83
N LEU A 128 -4.31 8.86 1.74
CA LEU A 128 -4.12 9.46 0.43
C LEU A 128 -5.41 10.01 -0.17
N SER A 129 -6.54 9.34 0.02
CA SER A 129 -7.85 9.85 -0.44
C SER A 129 -8.18 11.18 0.24
N ILE A 130 -7.94 11.29 1.54
CA ILE A 130 -8.14 12.55 2.29
C ILE A 130 -7.11 13.59 1.85
N LEU A 131 -5.82 13.24 1.83
CA LEU A 131 -4.74 14.18 1.51
C LEU A 131 -4.84 14.73 0.08
N LEU A 132 -5.19 13.87 -0.88
CA LEU A 132 -5.19 14.21 -2.31
C LEU A 132 -6.56 14.61 -2.84
N CYS A 133 -7.66 14.14 -2.26
CA CYS A 133 -9.01 14.39 -2.78
C CYS A 133 -9.92 15.11 -1.78
N ASN A 134 -9.47 15.37 -0.55
CA ASN A 134 -10.26 15.95 0.54
C ASN A 134 -11.56 15.17 0.85
N GLN A 135 -11.57 13.86 0.59
CA GLN A 135 -12.72 13.01 0.85
C GLN A 135 -12.30 11.56 1.08
N VAL A 136 -13.11 10.81 1.82
CA VAL A 136 -12.97 9.36 1.95
C VAL A 136 -13.80 8.72 0.83
N LEU A 137 -13.16 7.85 0.04
CA LEU A 137 -13.85 7.19 -1.07
C LEU A 137 -14.72 6.04 -0.57
N PRO A 138 -16.01 6.02 -0.92
CA PRO A 138 -16.88 4.93 -0.54
C PRO A 138 -16.48 3.69 -1.35
N LEU A 139 -15.92 2.70 -0.65
CA LEU A 139 -15.65 1.37 -1.18
C LEU A 139 -16.35 0.34 -0.30
N THR A 140 -17.08 -0.59 -0.91
CA THR A 140 -17.61 -1.77 -0.23
C THR A 140 -16.45 -2.75 0.00
N LEU A 141 -15.78 -2.62 1.14
CA LEU A 141 -14.58 -3.40 1.46
C LEU A 141 -14.93 -4.62 2.31
N GLY A 142 -14.56 -5.81 1.85
CA GLY A 142 -14.56 -7.00 2.69
C GLY A 142 -13.44 -6.95 3.74
N ALA A 143 -13.60 -7.65 4.87
CA ALA A 143 -12.61 -7.73 5.95
C ALA A 143 -11.24 -8.35 5.53
N ARG A 144 -11.17 -8.91 4.31
CA ARG A 144 -9.95 -9.50 3.73
C ARG A 144 -9.38 -8.68 2.57
N ALA A 145 -9.87 -7.45 2.39
CA ALA A 145 -9.45 -6.61 1.29
C ALA A 145 -7.94 -6.37 1.31
N ARG A 146 -7.30 -6.50 0.15
CA ARG A 146 -5.87 -6.25 -0.02
C ARG A 146 -5.64 -4.96 -0.76
N PHE A 147 -4.67 -4.19 -0.31
CA PHE A 147 -4.38 -2.86 -0.85
C PHE A 147 -3.02 -2.89 -1.53
N TRP A 148 -2.98 -2.40 -2.76
CA TRP A 148 -1.76 -2.25 -3.53
C TRP A 148 -1.70 -0.84 -4.09
N ASP A 149 -0.58 -0.19 -3.81
CA ASP A 149 -0.21 1.07 -4.42
C ASP A 149 0.51 0.78 -5.74
N VAL A 150 0.03 1.38 -6.83
CA VAL A 150 0.42 1.06 -8.19
C VAL A 150 1.14 2.25 -8.79
N HIS A 151 2.33 1.98 -9.32
CA HIS A 151 3.18 2.97 -9.95
C HIS A 151 3.53 2.53 -11.36
N PHE A 152 3.83 3.49 -12.24
CA PHE A 152 4.58 3.17 -13.45
C PHE A 152 6.00 2.78 -13.08
N LYS A 153 6.60 1.88 -13.87
CA LYS A 153 8.02 1.60 -13.75
C LYS A 153 8.83 2.90 -13.82
N PRO A 154 9.87 3.07 -12.98
CA PRO A 154 10.69 4.28 -12.99
C PRO A 154 11.25 4.65 -14.36
N GLU A 155 11.56 3.65 -15.19
CA GLU A 155 12.06 3.84 -16.56
C GLU A 155 11.04 4.54 -17.48
N LEU A 156 9.76 4.37 -17.20
CA LEU A 156 8.63 4.94 -17.96
C LEU A 156 8.10 6.23 -17.33
N ALA A 157 8.41 6.49 -16.06
CA ALA A 157 7.95 7.67 -15.35
C ALA A 157 8.46 8.94 -16.06
N GLY A 158 7.54 9.69 -16.67
CA GLY A 158 7.85 10.90 -17.46
C GLY A 158 8.00 10.71 -18.96
N LYS A 159 8.31 9.49 -19.40
CA LYS A 159 8.56 9.15 -20.80
C LYS A 159 7.37 8.48 -21.49
N ILE A 160 6.23 8.39 -20.80
CA ILE A 160 4.99 7.79 -21.31
C ILE A 160 4.56 8.37 -22.67
N GLN A 161 4.88 9.64 -22.94
CA GLN A 161 4.55 10.32 -24.21
C GLN A 161 5.45 9.96 -25.38
N GLU A 162 6.63 9.38 -25.13
CA GLU A 162 7.53 8.88 -26.18
C GLU A 162 7.02 7.56 -26.78
N HIS A 163 6.05 6.92 -26.11
CA HIS A 163 5.36 5.74 -26.61
C HIS A 163 4.08 6.10 -27.36
N ASP A 164 3.81 5.34 -28.42
CA ASP A 164 2.53 5.39 -29.11
C ASP A 164 1.39 5.06 -28.14
N ALA A 165 0.35 5.89 -28.15
CA ALA A 165 -0.85 5.73 -27.34
C ALA A 165 -1.53 4.37 -27.55
N ALA A 166 -1.48 3.82 -28.76
CA ALA A 166 -2.03 2.49 -29.07
C ALA A 166 -1.24 1.39 -28.34
N VAL A 167 0.08 1.45 -28.40
CA VAL A 167 1.00 0.50 -27.74
C VAL A 167 0.86 0.58 -26.22
N LEU A 168 0.79 1.80 -25.66
CA LEU A 168 0.61 1.98 -24.21
C LEU A 168 -0.70 1.38 -23.71
N LYS A 169 -1.77 1.54 -24.49
CA LYS A 169 -3.08 0.96 -24.20
C LYS A 169 -3.04 -0.56 -24.18
N GLU A 170 -2.38 -1.18 -25.16
CA GLU A 170 -2.22 -2.63 -25.23
C GLU A 170 -1.40 -3.18 -24.05
N LEU A 171 -0.28 -2.54 -23.73
CA LEU A 171 0.56 -2.95 -22.60
C LEU A 171 -0.17 -2.79 -21.25
N LEU A 172 -0.94 -1.71 -21.07
CA LEU A 172 -1.74 -1.51 -19.87
C LEU A 172 -2.86 -2.55 -19.77
N GLN A 173 -3.49 -2.90 -20.89
CA GLN A 173 -4.46 -3.99 -20.95
C GLN A 173 -3.87 -5.32 -20.52
N GLU A 174 -2.69 -5.65 -21.04
CA GLU A 174 -1.98 -6.88 -20.71
C GLU A 174 -1.63 -6.94 -19.22
N ASP A 175 -1.09 -5.87 -18.66
CA ASP A 175 -0.76 -5.78 -17.24
C ASP A 175 -2.00 -5.93 -16.36
N LEU A 176 -3.09 -5.21 -16.65
CA LEU A 176 -4.34 -5.33 -15.88
C LEU A 176 -4.94 -6.74 -15.94
N PHE A 177 -4.84 -7.42 -17.09
CA PHE A 177 -5.28 -8.80 -17.22
C PHE A 177 -4.41 -9.78 -16.42
N ARG A 178 -3.09 -9.60 -16.43
CA ARG A 178 -2.15 -10.38 -15.60
C ARG A 178 -2.43 -10.16 -14.12
N LEU A 179 -2.67 -8.91 -13.70
CA LEU A 179 -3.05 -8.55 -12.34
C LEU A 179 -4.33 -9.26 -11.90
N GLN A 180 -5.36 -9.30 -12.75
CA GLN A 180 -6.61 -9.99 -12.45
C GLN A 180 -6.43 -11.50 -12.21
N LYS A 181 -5.47 -12.14 -12.88
CA LYS A 181 -5.19 -13.58 -12.70
C LYS A 181 -4.48 -13.90 -11.40
N ILE A 182 -3.63 -12.98 -10.93
CA ILE A 182 -2.71 -13.22 -9.81
C ILE A 182 -3.28 -12.68 -8.51
N LEU A 183 -3.96 -11.55 -8.58
CA LEU A 183 -4.61 -10.95 -7.44
C LEU A 183 -5.94 -11.66 -7.21
N LYS A 184 -6.20 -11.97 -5.94
CA LYS A 184 -7.42 -12.64 -5.52
C LYS A 184 -8.57 -11.63 -5.43
N ASP A 185 -9.79 -12.16 -5.31
CA ASP A 185 -10.98 -11.38 -5.03
C ASP A 185 -10.78 -10.49 -3.78
N HIS A 186 -11.45 -9.34 -3.78
CA HIS A 186 -11.31 -8.26 -2.78
C HIS A 186 -9.94 -7.59 -2.82
N THR A 187 -9.45 -7.22 -4.00
CA THR A 187 -8.22 -6.43 -4.12
C THR A 187 -8.51 -5.01 -4.56
N VAL A 188 -7.92 -4.03 -3.89
CA VAL A 188 -7.96 -2.61 -4.21
C VAL A 188 -6.59 -2.21 -4.73
N LEU A 189 -6.57 -1.77 -5.98
CA LEU A 189 -5.42 -1.12 -6.61
C LEU A 189 -5.67 0.38 -6.57
N TYR A 190 -4.70 1.15 -6.13
CA TYR A 190 -4.79 2.60 -6.18
C TYR A 190 -3.45 3.22 -6.55
N GLY A 191 -3.46 4.47 -7.02
CA GLY A 191 -2.25 5.20 -7.36
C GLY A 191 -2.57 6.62 -7.78
N CYS A 192 -1.56 7.49 -7.78
CA CYS A 192 -1.70 8.87 -8.22
C CYS A 192 -0.78 9.12 -9.41
N THR A 193 -1.32 9.68 -10.50
CA THR A 193 -0.53 9.94 -11.72
C THR A 193 -0.81 11.32 -12.31
N PRO A 194 0.19 11.95 -12.95
CA PRO A 194 -0.01 13.18 -13.71
C PRO A 194 -0.74 12.88 -15.01
N GLY A 195 -1.91 13.49 -15.20
CA GLY A 195 -2.82 13.19 -16.30
C GLY A 195 -3.70 11.96 -16.02
N SER A 196 -4.85 11.92 -16.69
CA SER A 196 -5.82 10.85 -16.49
C SER A 196 -5.49 9.62 -17.35
N LEU A 197 -5.33 8.48 -16.71
CA LEU A 197 -5.17 7.18 -17.38
C LEU A 197 -6.45 6.68 -18.07
N PHE A 198 -7.58 7.36 -17.90
CA PHE A 198 -8.87 6.98 -18.47
C PHE A 198 -8.81 6.65 -19.96
N LYS A 199 -8.07 7.47 -20.73
CA LYS A 199 -7.97 7.35 -22.18
C LYS A 199 -7.23 6.08 -22.63
N TYR A 200 -6.38 5.53 -21.78
CA TYR A 200 -5.59 4.34 -22.05
C TYR A 200 -6.21 3.08 -21.44
N LEU A 201 -7.25 3.24 -20.61
CA LEU A 201 -7.92 2.09 -20.02
C LEU A 201 -8.81 1.42 -21.07
N PRO A 202 -8.74 0.08 -21.17
CA PRO A 202 -9.74 -0.67 -21.92
C PRO A 202 -11.16 -0.36 -21.43
N PRO A 203 -12.18 -0.51 -22.28
CA PRO A 203 -13.53 -0.80 -21.80
C PRO A 203 -13.50 -2.18 -21.13
N LEU A 204 -13.07 -2.24 -19.88
CA LEU A 204 -13.11 -3.46 -19.07
C LEU A 204 -14.58 -3.83 -18.93
N SER A 205 -14.90 -5.13 -19.01
CA SER A 205 -16.25 -5.56 -18.69
C SER A 205 -16.61 -5.06 -17.29
N PRO A 206 -17.79 -4.41 -17.10
CA PRO A 206 -18.20 -3.86 -15.81
C PRO A 206 -18.29 -4.91 -14.69
N ASN A 207 -18.26 -6.20 -15.06
CA ASN A 207 -18.28 -7.33 -14.13
C ASN A 207 -16.90 -7.72 -13.56
N SER A 208 -15.80 -7.14 -14.05
CA SER A 208 -14.44 -7.53 -13.64
C SER A 208 -13.69 -6.48 -12.80
N PHE A 209 -13.97 -5.20 -13.01
CA PHE A 209 -13.33 -4.09 -12.31
C PHE A 209 -14.34 -2.98 -12.07
N GLN A 210 -14.38 -2.40 -10.87
CA GLN A 210 -15.00 -1.09 -10.68
C GLN A 210 -13.90 -0.04 -10.61
N TYR A 211 -14.11 1.06 -11.31
CA TYR A 211 -13.10 2.08 -11.48
C TYR A 211 -13.59 3.45 -11.03
N GLN A 212 -12.76 4.13 -10.24
CA GLN A 212 -12.99 5.51 -9.82
C GLN A 212 -11.75 6.35 -10.16
N ILE A 213 -11.97 7.47 -10.84
CA ILE A 213 -10.94 8.50 -11.06
C ILE A 213 -11.41 9.77 -10.41
N ILE A 214 -10.55 10.36 -9.58
CA ILE A 214 -10.82 11.65 -8.98
C ILE A 214 -9.64 12.57 -9.24
N LYS A 215 -9.94 13.79 -9.71
CA LYS A 215 -8.94 14.84 -9.83
C LYS A 215 -8.49 15.25 -8.42
N THR A 216 -7.20 15.32 -8.22
CA THR A 216 -6.61 15.67 -6.91
C THR A 216 -6.59 17.18 -6.67
N ILE A 217 -6.36 17.58 -5.42
CA ILE A 217 -6.17 18.97 -5.00
C ILE A 217 -4.77 19.51 -5.31
N ILE A 218 -3.87 18.69 -5.87
CA ILE A 218 -2.51 19.11 -6.19
C ILE A 218 -2.59 20.25 -7.22
N PRO A 219 -2.14 21.47 -6.88
CA PRO A 219 -2.25 22.58 -7.80
C PRO A 219 -1.35 22.33 -9.03
N PRO A 220 -1.82 22.65 -10.25
CA PRO A 220 -1.08 22.38 -11.49
C PRO A 220 0.34 22.96 -11.51
N GLU A 221 0.55 24.07 -10.80
CA GLU A 221 1.82 24.80 -10.68
C GLU A 221 2.90 24.02 -9.92
N ASN A 222 2.49 23.29 -8.87
CA ASN A 222 3.36 22.37 -8.13
C ASN A 222 3.44 21.00 -8.83
N ALA A 223 2.50 20.70 -9.71
CA ALA A 223 2.41 19.50 -10.52
C ALA A 223 3.28 19.57 -11.80
N ARG A 224 4.43 20.23 -11.73
CA ARG A 224 5.32 20.41 -12.88
C ARG A 224 6.15 19.15 -13.11
N VAL A 225 5.55 18.15 -13.74
CA VAL A 225 6.20 16.89 -14.07
C VAL A 225 6.91 17.05 -15.41
N PHE A 226 8.26 17.04 -15.40
CA PHE A 226 9.10 17.27 -16.59
C PHE A 226 8.75 18.57 -17.33
N THR A 227 8.65 19.69 -16.61
CA THR A 227 8.33 21.04 -17.12
C THR A 227 6.90 21.28 -17.61
N LEU A 228 6.05 20.24 -17.67
CA LEU A 228 4.65 20.34 -18.07
C LEU A 228 3.73 20.52 -16.85
N ILE A 229 2.83 21.50 -16.92
CA ILE A 229 1.76 21.74 -15.94
C ILE A 229 0.64 20.72 -16.22
N ARG A 230 0.34 19.83 -15.28
CA ARG A 230 -0.70 18.79 -15.44
C ARG A 230 -1.54 18.62 -14.19
N ASP A 231 -2.81 18.32 -14.40
CA ASP A 231 -3.67 17.84 -13.33
C ASP A 231 -3.24 16.44 -12.88
N PHE A 232 -3.16 16.22 -11.58
CA PHE A 232 -2.98 14.88 -11.01
C PHE A 232 -4.33 14.22 -10.75
N TYR A 233 -4.38 12.91 -10.98
CA TYR A 233 -5.55 12.09 -10.77
C TYR A 233 -5.24 10.92 -9.84
N PHE A 234 -6.12 10.72 -8.87
CA PHE A 234 -6.13 9.56 -8.01
C PHE A 234 -7.00 8.49 -8.66
N HIS A 235 -6.40 7.35 -8.93
CA HIS A 235 -6.99 6.23 -9.64
C HIS A 235 -7.23 5.09 -8.66
N VAL A 236 -8.42 4.50 -8.68
CA VAL A 236 -8.80 3.38 -7.82
C VAL A 236 -9.49 2.31 -8.66
N LEU A 237 -8.95 1.09 -8.65
CA LEU A 237 -9.54 -0.08 -9.26
C LEU A 237 -9.86 -1.11 -8.17
N THR A 238 -11.09 -1.61 -8.13
CA THR A 238 -11.47 -2.71 -7.26
C THR A 238 -11.72 -3.97 -8.07
N LEU A 239 -11.11 -5.05 -7.62
CA LEU A 239 -11.27 -6.41 -8.11
C LEU A 239 -12.23 -7.14 -7.18
N ASP A 240 -13.50 -7.21 -7.60
CA ASP A 240 -14.53 -8.04 -6.96
C ASP A 240 -15.10 -8.98 -8.02
N LYS A 241 -14.78 -10.27 -7.93
CA LYS A 241 -15.65 -11.27 -8.56
C LYS A 241 -16.88 -11.39 -7.68
N LYS A 242 -18.04 -11.01 -8.22
CA LYS A 242 -19.32 -11.45 -7.69
C LYS A 242 -19.48 -12.95 -7.88
#